data_AF-M5AD43-F1
#
_entry.id   AF-M5AD43-F1
#
_cell.length_a   1.000
_cell.length_b   1.000
_cell.length_c   1.000
_cell.angle_alpha   90.00
_cell.angle_beta   90.00
_cell.angle_gamma   90.00
#
_symmetry.space_group_name_H-M   'P 1'
#
loop_
_entity.id
_entity.type
_entity.pdbx_description
1 polymer ?
#
loop_
_entity_poly.entity_id
_entity_poly.type
_entity_poly.pdbx_seq_one_letter_code
_entity_poly.pdbx_strand_id
1 'polypeptide(L)'
;MTTPAAANQRFLAVEDHPISMKEIRTLVKTRFPELADRLPKHFLPNIVINVLAPFSSAIKEGHLMLHLSHHVSNQKARTVLGWTPLSSAKTAVTEAVKQLKPTL
;
A
#
# COMPACT_ATOMS: atom_id res chain seq x y z
N MET A 1 24.76 4.99 3.66
CA MET A 1 24.81 4.48 5.05
C MET A 1 25.49 3.12 5.04
N THR A 2 26.42 2.89 5.96
CA THR A 2 27.08 1.59 6.16
C THR A 2 26.93 1.21 7.63
N THR A 3 26.18 0.14 7.90
CA THR A 3 25.94 -0.36 9.27
C THR A 3 26.45 -1.80 9.34
N PRO A 4 27.58 -2.06 10.03
CA PRO A 4 28.14 -3.42 10.13
C PRO A 4 27.14 -4.44 10.71
N ALA A 5 26.30 -4.02 11.66
CA ALA A 5 25.25 -4.85 12.26
C ALA A 5 24.13 -5.25 11.28
N ALA A 6 24.07 -4.65 10.08
CA ALA A 6 23.11 -5.01 9.05
C ALA A 6 23.54 -6.22 8.21
N ALA A 7 24.79 -6.68 8.34
CA ALA A 7 25.32 -7.80 7.57
C ALA A 7 24.48 -9.07 7.79
N ASN A 8 24.06 -9.69 6.68
CA ASN A 8 23.22 -10.90 6.67
C ASN A 8 21.86 -10.76 7.38
N GLN A 9 21.34 -9.54 7.54
CA GLN A 9 20.04 -9.29 8.14
C GLN A 9 18.99 -8.86 7.11
N ARG A 10 17.74 -9.27 7.33
CA ARG A 10 16.55 -8.80 6.58
C ARG A 10 15.85 -7.70 7.37
N PHE A 11 15.38 -6.68 6.66
CA PHE A 11 14.69 -5.51 7.22
C PHE A 11 13.44 -5.20 6.40
N LEU A 12 12.43 -4.66 7.08
CA LEU A 12 11.24 -4.09 6.46
C LEU A 12 11.20 -2.59 6.77
N ALA A 13 11.34 -1.78 5.72
CA ALA A 13 11.29 -0.32 5.78
C ALA A 13 9.88 0.14 5.38
N VAL A 14 8.92 -0.09 6.26
CA VAL A 14 7.50 0.17 6.05
C VAL A 14 6.98 1.12 7.12
N GLU A 15 6.02 1.97 6.77
CA GLU A 15 5.39 2.89 7.72
C GLU A 15 4.53 2.12 8.74
N ASP A 16 4.28 2.73 9.90
CA ASP A 16 3.63 2.06 11.03
C ASP A 16 2.13 1.78 10.75
N HIS A 17 1.48 2.65 9.99
CA HIS A 17 0.03 2.61 9.76
C HIS A 17 -0.30 2.33 8.28
N PRO A 18 -0.39 1.05 7.88
CA PRO A 18 -0.88 0.72 6.55
C PRO A 18 -2.32 1.21 6.37
N ILE A 19 -2.64 1.70 5.17
CA ILE A 19 -3.99 2.09 4.79
C ILE A 19 -4.53 1.15 3.72
N SER A 20 -5.81 0.81 3.83
CA SER A 20 -6.51 -0.08 2.90
C SER A 20 -6.80 0.60 1.56
N MET A 21 -7.08 -0.20 0.52
CA MET A 21 -7.56 0.31 -0.77
C MET A 21 -8.84 1.16 -0.66
N LYS A 22 -9.71 0.83 0.31
CA LYS A 22 -10.91 1.62 0.61
C LYS A 22 -10.54 3.01 1.14
N GLU A 23 -9.59 3.07 2.05
CA GLU A 23 -9.08 4.32 2.61
C GLU A 23 -8.33 5.16 1.58
N ILE A 24 -7.54 4.52 0.70
CA ILE A 24 -6.90 5.20 -0.43
C ILE A 24 -7.97 5.84 -1.32
N ARG A 25 -9.01 5.10 -1.73
CA ARG A 25 -10.11 5.65 -2.54
C ARG A 25 -10.78 6.83 -1.84
N THR A 26 -11.09 6.70 -0.55
CA THR A 26 -11.71 7.77 0.24
C THR A 26 -10.79 8.98 0.32
N LEU A 27 -9.50 8.78 0.56
CA LEU A 27 -8.51 9.85 0.61
C LEU A 27 -8.43 10.60 -0.72
N VAL A 28 -8.33 9.88 -1.83
CA VAL A 28 -8.26 10.49 -3.18
C VAL A 28 -9.54 11.25 -3.48
N LYS A 29 -10.71 10.66 -3.21
CA LYS A 29 -12.00 11.33 -3.43
C LYS A 29 -12.14 12.63 -2.61
N THR A 30 -11.66 12.62 -1.37
CA THR A 30 -11.75 13.80 -0.48
C THR A 30 -10.73 14.88 -0.85
N ARG A 31 -9.53 14.50 -1.29
CA ARG A 31 -8.44 15.46 -1.59
C ARG A 31 -8.45 15.96 -3.04
N PHE A 32 -8.98 15.16 -3.95
CA PHE A 32 -9.02 15.42 -5.40
C PHE A 32 -10.43 15.11 -5.92
N PRO A 33 -11.45 15.91 -5.57
CA PRO A 33 -12.84 15.67 -5.97
C PRO A 33 -13.02 15.62 -7.50
N GLU A 34 -12.17 16.30 -8.28
CA GLU A 34 -12.14 16.25 -9.73
C GLU A 34 -11.83 14.86 -10.31
N LEU A 35 -11.18 13.98 -9.53
CA LEU A 35 -10.90 12.60 -9.93
C LEU A 35 -11.98 11.62 -9.48
N ALA A 36 -13.01 12.08 -8.76
CA ALA A 36 -14.01 11.22 -8.14
C ALA A 36 -14.74 10.31 -9.14
N ASP A 37 -15.00 10.78 -10.36
CA ASP A 37 -15.70 10.02 -11.40
C ASP A 37 -14.85 8.91 -12.01
N ARG A 38 -13.52 9.00 -11.89
CA ARG A 38 -12.56 7.99 -12.37
C ARG A 38 -12.29 6.90 -11.33
N LEU A 39 -12.75 7.09 -10.10
CA LEU A 39 -12.49 6.13 -9.02
C LEU A 39 -13.43 4.92 -9.08
N PRO A 40 -12.96 3.72 -8.66
CA PRO A 40 -13.80 2.54 -8.54
C PRO A 40 -15.00 2.77 -7.61
N LYS A 41 -16.22 2.66 -8.16
CA LYS A 41 -17.46 2.83 -7.39
C LYS A 41 -17.71 1.66 -6.44
N HIS A 42 -17.38 0.44 -6.89
CA HIS A 42 -17.58 -0.78 -6.14
C HIS A 42 -16.25 -1.54 -5.99
N PHE A 43 -16.10 -2.21 -4.85
CA PHE A 43 -15.03 -3.17 -4.62
C PHE A 43 -15.57 -4.58 -4.80
N LEU A 44 -14.77 -5.47 -5.39
CA LEU A 44 -15.13 -6.88 -5.46
C LEU A 44 -15.20 -7.46 -4.04
N PRO A 45 -16.25 -8.23 -3.70
CA PRO A 45 -16.31 -8.99 -2.47
C PRO A 45 -15.22 -10.09 -2.46
N ASN A 46 -14.69 -10.39 -1.27
CA ASN A 46 -13.66 -11.43 -1.11
C ASN A 46 -14.11 -12.80 -1.63
N ILE A 47 -15.39 -13.14 -1.48
CA ILE A 47 -15.96 -14.41 -1.98
C ILE A 47 -15.78 -14.52 -3.50
N VAL A 48 -16.03 -13.43 -4.23
CA VAL A 48 -15.88 -13.40 -5.69
C VAL A 48 -14.42 -13.62 -6.08
N ILE A 49 -13.49 -12.98 -5.36
CA ILE A 49 -12.05 -13.13 -5.60
C ILE A 49 -11.62 -14.57 -5.32
N ASN A 50 -12.05 -15.16 -4.21
CA ASN A 50 -11.69 -16.54 -3.84
C ASN A 50 -12.20 -17.57 -4.85
N VAL A 51 -13.42 -17.39 -5.38
CA VAL A 51 -14.00 -18.30 -6.38
C VAL A 51 -13.34 -18.15 -7.75
N LEU A 52 -13.02 -16.92 -8.17
CA LEU A 52 -12.53 -16.64 -9.52
C LEU A 52 -11.00 -16.69 -9.66
N ALA A 53 -10.25 -16.65 -8.55
CA ALA A 53 -8.78 -16.66 -8.55
C ALA A 53 -8.13 -17.84 -9.32
N PRO A 54 -8.65 -19.08 -9.28
CA PRO A 54 -8.06 -20.18 -10.04
C PRO A 54 -8.17 -20.01 -11.56
N PHE A 55 -9.13 -19.21 -12.02
CA PHE A 55 -9.49 -19.08 -13.44
C PHE A 55 -8.90 -17.82 -14.11
N SER A 56 -8.29 -16.90 -13.35
CA SER A 56 -7.72 -15.66 -13.87
C SER A 56 -6.43 -15.28 -13.15
N SER A 57 -5.36 -15.09 -13.92
CA SER A 57 -4.07 -14.63 -13.40
C SER A 57 -4.18 -13.25 -12.71
N ALA A 58 -4.96 -12.33 -13.27
CA ALA A 58 -5.18 -11.01 -12.69
C ALA A 58 -5.90 -11.08 -11.33
N ILE A 59 -6.90 -11.97 -11.20
CA ILE A 59 -7.62 -12.15 -9.93
C ILE A 59 -6.75 -12.89 -8.91
N LYS A 60 -5.88 -13.80 -9.37
CA LYS A 60 -4.92 -14.51 -8.52
C LYS A 60 -3.97 -13.57 -7.78
N GLU A 61 -3.53 -12.48 -8.41
CA GLU A 61 -2.74 -11.44 -7.75
C GLU A 61 -3.51 -10.74 -6.64
N GLY A 62 -4.77 -10.33 -6.93
CA GLY A 62 -5.65 -9.75 -5.91
C GLY A 62 -5.91 -10.70 -4.75
N HIS A 63 -6.08 -11.99 -5.04
CA HIS A 63 -6.23 -13.04 -4.03
C HIS A 63 -5.00 -13.18 -3.14
N LEU A 64 -3.78 -13.11 -3.71
CA LEU A 64 -2.55 -13.10 -2.91
C LEU A 64 -2.52 -11.89 -1.98
N MET A 65 -2.82 -10.70 -2.48
CA MET A 65 -2.85 -9.47 -1.68
C MET A 65 -3.87 -9.53 -0.52
N LEU A 66 -5.02 -10.19 -0.71
CA LEU A 66 -5.99 -10.41 0.38
C LEU A 66 -5.44 -11.26 1.53
N HIS A 67 -4.52 -12.19 1.24
CA HIS A 67 -3.95 -13.09 2.24
C HIS A 67 -2.64 -12.57 2.84
N LEU A 68 -2.04 -11.52 2.25
CA LEU A 68 -0.86 -10.87 2.80
C LEU A 68 -1.27 -9.94 3.95
N SER A 69 -0.69 -10.16 5.13
CA SER A 69 -0.82 -9.19 6.23
C SER A 69 0.09 -8.00 5.95
N HIS A 70 -0.50 -6.83 5.83
CA HIS A 70 0.23 -5.56 5.76
C HIS A 70 0.61 -5.02 7.15
N HIS A 71 0.15 -5.67 8.23
CA HIS A 71 0.55 -5.35 9.60
C HIS A 71 1.86 -6.06 9.92
N VAL A 72 2.97 -5.39 9.64
CA VAL A 72 4.33 -5.90 9.83
C VAL A 72 5.13 -4.95 10.70
N SER A 73 6.05 -5.50 11.51
CA SER A 73 6.90 -4.68 12.38
C SER A 73 8.11 -4.15 11.61
N ASN A 74 8.32 -2.83 11.67
CA ASN A 74 9.53 -2.15 11.19
C ASN A 74 10.58 -1.97 12.30
N GLN A 75 10.35 -2.53 13.50
CA GLN A 75 11.15 -2.27 14.69
C GLN A 75 12.64 -2.53 14.47
N LYS A 76 12.98 -3.61 13.74
CA LYS A 76 14.36 -3.97 13.44
C LYS A 76 15.06 -2.94 12.55
N ALA A 77 14.34 -2.34 11.60
CA ALA A 77 14.89 -1.27 10.77
C ALA A 77 15.14 -0.02 11.62
N ARG A 78 14.24 0.31 12.55
CA ARG A 78 14.42 1.43 13.48
C ARG A 78 15.60 1.23 14.41
N THR A 79 15.73 0.07 15.03
CA THR A 79 16.74 -0.18 16.07
C THR A 79 18.14 -0.40 15.51
N VAL A 80 18.27 -1.13 14.40
CA VAL A 80 19.58 -1.50 13.84
C VAL A 80 20.07 -0.45 12.84
N LEU A 81 19.16 0.10 12.03
CA LEU A 81 19.54 1.04 10.97
C LEU A 81 19.31 2.51 11.37
N GLY A 82 18.65 2.78 12.49
CA GLY A 82 18.17 4.14 12.81
C GLY A 82 17.13 4.64 11.81
N TRP A 83 16.49 3.73 11.06
CA TRP A 83 15.60 4.09 9.97
C TRP A 83 14.28 4.62 10.49
N THR A 84 13.75 5.67 9.85
CA THR A 84 12.43 6.22 10.12
C THR A 84 11.66 6.44 8.80
N PRO A 85 10.33 6.27 8.79
CA PRO A 85 9.53 6.60 7.62
C PRO A 85 9.66 8.09 7.28
N LEU A 86 9.81 8.40 5.98
CA LEU A 86 9.88 9.78 5.51
C LEU A 86 8.56 10.54 5.71
N SER A 87 7.43 9.84 5.56
CA SER A 87 6.09 10.42 5.70
C SER A 87 5.06 9.34 6.00
N SER A 88 3.83 9.75 6.31
CA SER A 88 2.69 8.83 6.48
C SER A 88 2.25 8.21 5.15
N ALA A 89 1.62 7.03 5.21
CA ALA A 89 1.03 6.42 4.01
C ALA A 89 0.06 7.36 3.26
N LYS A 90 -0.72 8.19 3.98
CA LYS A 90 -1.66 9.16 3.39
C LYS A 90 -0.93 10.27 2.63
N THR A 91 0.18 10.77 3.19
CA THR A 91 1.00 11.80 2.53
C THR A 91 1.61 11.23 1.24
N ALA A 92 2.21 10.04 1.32
CA ALA A 92 2.82 9.37 0.17
C ALA A 92 1.81 9.18 -0.98
N VAL A 93 0.59 8.71 -0.68
CA VAL A 93 -0.48 8.55 -1.69
C VAL A 93 -0.91 9.90 -2.27
N THR A 94 -1.06 10.93 -1.44
CA THR A 94 -1.49 12.25 -1.89
C THR A 94 -0.48 12.86 -2.86
N GLU A 95 0.82 12.78 -2.55
CA GLU A 95 1.87 13.28 -3.42
C GLU A 95 2.00 12.47 -4.72
N ALA A 96 1.86 11.14 -4.65
CA ALA A 96 1.84 10.29 -5.84
C ALA A 96 0.70 10.66 -6.79
N VAL A 97 -0.50 10.92 -6.27
CA VAL A 97 -1.65 11.34 -7.09
C VAL A 97 -1.41 12.72 -7.71
N LYS A 98 -0.82 13.68 -6.99
CA LYS A 98 -0.46 14.99 -7.56
C LYS A 98 0.50 14.84 -8.74
N GLN A 99 1.49 13.96 -8.62
CA GLN A 99 2.46 13.71 -9.67
C GLN A 99 1.82 13.03 -10.91
N LEU A 100 0.85 12.15 -10.71
CA LEU A 100 0.14 11.46 -11.79
C LEU A 100 -1.01 12.28 -12.40
N LYS A 101 -1.54 13.29 -11.69
CA LYS A 101 -2.67 14.09 -12.16
C LYS A 101 -2.53 14.65 -13.60
N PRO A 102 -1.35 15.11 -14.06
CA PRO A 102 -1.22 15.59 -15.45
C PRO A 102 -1.46 14.51 -16.52
N THR A 103 -1.36 13.23 -16.17
CA THR A 103 -1.54 12.10 -17.10
C THR A 103 -2.88 11.37 -16.94
N LEU A 104 -3.70 11.77 -15.95
CA LEU A 104 -5.00 11.17 -15.64
C LEU A 104 -6.16 11.95 -16.26
#